data_AF-A0A3D0JKL2-F1
#
_entry.id   AF-A0A3D0JKL2-F1
#
_cell.length_a   1.000
_cell.length_b   1.000
_cell.length_c   1.000
_cell.angle_alpha   90.00
_cell.angle_beta   90.00
_cell.angle_gamma   90.00
#
_symmetry.space_group_name_H-M   'P 1'
#
loop_
_entity.id
_entity.type
_entity.pdbx_description
1 polymer ?
#
loop_
_entity_poly.entity_id
_entity_poly.type
_entity_poly.pdbx_seq_one_letter_code
_entity_poly.pdbx_strand_id
1 'polypeptide(L)'
;MFEDVSPVDVDPRVLDNVLARLEDVEDDRAVNDASSSTMAWTVKQIRKGNLEQLQWKKVTRSLKIADLGEIDGAAEFSLYHIAEGGSIPQHNHSGAEMTLVLQGGFSDENAEYHAGDFVIREAGDVHAPTALPGSDCICIAVLESPLRFTRWHHRWLSPLLQLRAG
;
A
#
# COMPACT_ATOMS: atom_id res chain seq x y z
N MET A 1 18.80 -4.53 -19.79
CA MET A 1 19.97 -5.05 -19.04
C MET A 1 20.54 -6.35 -19.61
N PHE A 2 19.80 -7.12 -20.43
CA PHE A 2 20.32 -8.35 -21.07
C PHE A 2 20.49 -8.27 -22.59
N GLU A 3 20.18 -7.13 -23.22
CA GLU A 3 20.16 -6.99 -24.68
C GLU A 3 21.55 -6.89 -25.31
N ASP A 4 22.56 -6.45 -24.54
CA ASP A 4 23.93 -6.21 -25.04
C ASP A 4 24.93 -7.34 -24.70
N VAL A 5 24.45 -8.50 -24.24
CA VAL A 5 25.32 -9.62 -23.88
C VAL A 5 25.53 -10.53 -25.09
N SER A 6 26.80 -10.83 -25.40
CA SER A 6 27.13 -11.75 -26.48
C SER A 6 26.65 -13.18 -26.18
N PRO A 7 26.04 -13.89 -27.13
CA PRO A 7 25.58 -15.27 -26.93
C PRO A 7 26.73 -16.17 -26.51
N VAL A 8 26.45 -17.07 -25.57
CA VAL A 8 27.37 -18.13 -25.15
C VAL A 8 26.73 -19.45 -25.54
N ASP A 9 27.48 -20.30 -26.23
CA ASP A 9 27.02 -21.63 -26.58
C ASP A 9 26.73 -22.46 -25.33
N VAL A 10 25.59 -23.15 -25.37
CA VAL A 10 25.15 -24.08 -24.33
C VAL A 10 24.97 -25.47 -24.92
N ASP A 11 24.94 -26.50 -24.07
CA ASP A 11 24.66 -27.87 -24.51
C ASP A 11 23.30 -27.90 -25.25
N PRO A 12 23.19 -28.53 -26.43
CA PRO A 12 21.95 -28.56 -27.21
C PRO A 12 20.74 -29.10 -26.43
N ARG A 13 20.97 -29.91 -25.40
CA ARG A 13 19.93 -30.48 -24.54
C ARG A 13 19.39 -29.51 -23.50
N VAL A 14 20.00 -28.33 -23.33
CA VAL A 14 19.54 -27.34 -22.33
C VAL A 14 18.11 -26.92 -22.59
N LEU A 15 17.75 -26.70 -23.86
CA LEU A 15 16.38 -26.33 -24.22
C LEU A 15 15.40 -27.46 -23.85
N ASP A 16 15.67 -28.69 -24.30
CA ASP A 16 14.81 -29.85 -24.03
C ASP A 16 14.69 -30.14 -22.52
N ASN A 17 15.79 -30.02 -21.78
CA ASN A 17 15.79 -30.20 -20.32
C ASN A 17 14.98 -29.12 -19.59
N VAL A 18 14.94 -27.88 -20.09
CA VAL A 18 14.11 -26.81 -19.52
C VAL A 18 12.64 -27.01 -19.90
N LEU A 19 12.36 -27.37 -21.15
CA LEU A 19 11.00 -27.62 -21.63
C LEU A 19 10.36 -28.83 -20.95
N ALA A 20 11.12 -29.91 -20.74
CA ALA A 20 10.64 -31.09 -20.02
C ALA A 20 10.22 -30.76 -18.58
N ARG A 21 10.79 -29.72 -17.97
CA ARG A 21 10.38 -29.27 -16.63
C ARG A 21 9.06 -28.52 -16.65
N LEU A 22 8.62 -27.96 -17.78
CA LEU A 22 7.32 -27.29 -17.89
C LEU A 22 6.15 -28.27 -17.82
N GLU A 23 6.36 -29.54 -18.17
CA GLU A 23 5.34 -30.59 -18.11
C GLU A 23 5.08 -31.05 -16.66
N ASP A 24 6.08 -30.88 -15.78
CA ASP A 24 6.02 -31.16 -14.34
C ASP A 24 5.71 -29.91 -13.48
N VAL A 25 5.52 -28.74 -14.11
CA VAL A 25 5.04 -27.55 -13.40
C VAL A 25 3.56 -27.75 -13.10
N GLU A 26 3.22 -27.96 -11.82
CA GLU A 26 1.83 -27.85 -11.38
C GLU A 26 1.26 -26.50 -11.85
N ASP A 27 -0.01 -26.46 -12.27
CA ASP A 27 -0.64 -25.22 -12.73
C ASP A 27 -0.84 -24.26 -11.55
N ASP A 28 0.24 -23.56 -11.21
CA ASP A 28 0.33 -22.59 -10.13
C ASP A 28 -0.48 -21.31 -10.43
N ARG A 29 -1.17 -21.22 -11.57
CA ARG A 29 -2.15 -20.15 -11.78
C ARG A 29 -3.33 -20.31 -10.82
N ALA A 30 -3.63 -21.52 -10.36
CA ALA A 30 -4.50 -21.76 -9.21
C ALA A 30 -3.82 -21.43 -7.86
N VAL A 31 -2.48 -21.34 -7.80
CA VAL A 31 -1.71 -20.94 -6.60
C VAL A 31 -1.54 -19.41 -6.52
N ASN A 32 -1.71 -18.70 -7.65
CA ASN A 32 -2.02 -17.27 -7.65
C ASN A 32 -3.43 -16.97 -7.13
N ASP A 33 -4.31 -17.97 -6.98
CA ASP A 33 -5.41 -17.88 -6.03
C ASP A 33 -4.82 -18.09 -4.62
N ALA A 34 -4.48 -16.95 -4.01
CA ALA A 34 -3.78 -16.79 -2.74
C ALA A 34 -4.45 -17.44 -1.51
N SER A 35 -4.80 -18.71 -1.54
CA SER A 35 -5.29 -19.49 -0.41
C SER A 35 -4.14 -20.39 0.05
N SER A 36 -3.63 -20.43 1.28
CA SER A 36 -4.22 -20.02 2.56
C SER A 36 -3.22 -20.02 3.73
N SER A 37 -1.91 -20.22 3.55
CA SER A 37 -1.00 -20.42 4.71
C SER A 37 -0.11 -19.21 5.04
N THR A 38 0.37 -18.43 4.07
CA THR A 38 1.42 -17.40 4.33
C THR A 38 0.91 -15.97 4.32
N MET A 39 -0.26 -15.71 3.73
CA MET A 39 -0.80 -14.36 3.65
C MET A 39 -1.29 -13.89 5.01
N ALA A 40 -0.76 -12.75 5.49
CA ALA A 40 -1.21 -12.09 6.71
C ALA A 40 -2.74 -11.96 6.69
N TRP A 41 -3.39 -12.19 7.84
CA TRP A 41 -4.86 -12.19 7.96
C TRP A 41 -5.49 -10.96 7.29
N THR A 42 -4.82 -9.81 7.42
CA THR A 42 -5.25 -8.53 6.86
C THR A 42 -5.37 -8.54 5.34
N VAL A 43 -4.36 -9.06 4.62
CA VAL A 43 -4.42 -9.14 3.15
C VAL A 43 -5.50 -10.13 2.71
N LYS A 44 -5.79 -11.17 3.51
CA LYS A 44 -6.95 -12.05 3.26
C LYS A 44 -8.28 -11.32 3.44
N GLN A 45 -8.43 -10.45 4.44
CA GLN A 45 -9.66 -9.66 4.61
C GLN A 45 -9.84 -8.63 3.50
N ILE A 46 -8.76 -7.96 3.10
CA ILE A 46 -8.75 -7.05 1.95
C ILE A 46 -9.17 -7.80 0.69
N ARG A 47 -8.57 -8.97 0.41
CA ARG A 47 -8.93 -9.79 -0.75
C ARG A 47 -10.39 -10.25 -0.73
N LYS A 48 -10.92 -10.60 0.44
CA LYS A 48 -12.32 -11.03 0.60
C LYS A 48 -13.32 -9.87 0.59
N GLY A 49 -12.86 -8.62 0.47
CA GLY A 49 -13.73 -7.44 0.50
C GLY A 49 -14.34 -7.16 1.88
N ASN A 50 -13.83 -7.78 2.94
CA ASN A 50 -14.33 -7.62 4.31
C ASN A 50 -13.78 -6.36 5.00
N LEU A 51 -13.64 -5.27 4.24
CA LEU A 51 -13.09 -4.01 4.76
C LEU A 51 -13.93 -3.45 5.91
N GLU A 52 -15.23 -3.72 5.92
CA GLU A 52 -16.15 -3.28 6.97
C GLU A 52 -15.91 -3.95 8.34
N GLN A 53 -15.25 -5.11 8.38
CA GLN A 53 -14.99 -5.84 9.63
C GLN A 53 -13.75 -5.30 10.38
N LEU A 54 -12.99 -4.41 9.74
CA LEU A 54 -11.81 -3.81 10.34
C LEU A 54 -12.19 -2.81 11.44
N GLN A 55 -11.30 -2.64 12.41
CA GLN A 55 -11.47 -1.69 13.51
C GLN A 55 -11.11 -0.27 13.05
N TRP A 56 -12.04 0.38 12.34
CA TRP A 56 -11.86 1.74 11.85
C TRP A 56 -11.90 2.77 12.99
N LYS A 57 -10.79 3.49 13.16
CA LYS A 57 -10.70 4.66 14.03
C LYS A 57 -11.01 5.91 13.20
N LYS A 58 -12.00 6.68 13.63
CA LYS A 58 -12.33 7.96 13.01
C LYS A 58 -11.30 9.02 13.42
N VAL A 59 -10.55 9.56 12.46
CA VAL A 59 -9.52 10.59 12.70
C VAL A 59 -10.10 11.98 12.48
N THR A 60 -10.82 12.17 11.37
CA THR A 60 -11.52 13.43 11.06
C THR A 60 -12.96 13.14 10.59
N ARG A 61 -13.69 14.15 10.11
CA ARG A 61 -15.00 13.92 9.49
C ARG A 61 -14.89 13.08 8.22
N SER A 62 -13.79 13.20 7.49
CA SER A 62 -13.57 12.59 6.17
C SER A 62 -12.45 11.56 6.14
N LEU A 63 -11.79 11.28 7.28
CA LEU A 63 -10.70 10.31 7.37
C LEU A 63 -10.98 9.28 8.46
N LYS A 64 -10.93 8.01 8.08
CA LYS A 64 -10.87 6.86 8.99
C LYS A 64 -9.62 6.04 8.69
N ILE A 65 -9.05 5.44 9.72
CA ILE A 65 -7.85 4.60 9.62
C ILE A 65 -8.10 3.27 10.32
N ALA A 66 -7.75 2.17 9.67
CA ALA A 66 -7.75 0.84 10.25
C ALA A 66 -6.32 0.31 10.28
N ASP A 67 -5.82 0.00 11.47
CA ASP A 67 -4.51 -0.62 11.67
C ASP A 67 -4.52 -2.06 11.14
N LEU A 68 -3.52 -2.43 10.36
CA LEU A 68 -3.38 -3.74 9.72
C LEU A 68 -2.37 -4.65 10.43
N GLY A 69 -1.73 -4.15 11.49
CA GLY A 69 -0.74 -4.87 12.30
C GLY A 69 0.68 -4.35 12.10
N GLU A 70 1.65 -5.17 12.47
CA GLU A 70 3.07 -4.82 12.42
C GLU A 70 3.76 -5.46 11.22
N ILE A 71 4.65 -4.70 10.60
CA ILE A 71 5.62 -5.19 9.61
C ILE A 71 6.99 -4.62 9.99
N ASP A 72 8.04 -5.40 9.77
CA ASP A 72 9.40 -5.00 10.13
C ASP A 72 9.81 -3.73 9.38
N GLY A 73 10.46 -2.80 10.09
CA GLY A 73 10.87 -1.50 9.56
C GLY A 73 9.76 -0.43 9.46
N ALA A 74 8.48 -0.76 9.67
CA ALA A 74 7.40 0.23 9.59
C ALA A 74 6.96 0.79 10.95
N ALA A 75 6.84 2.11 11.01
CA ALA A 75 6.15 2.83 12.08
C ALA A 75 4.61 2.76 11.98
N GLU A 76 4.07 2.46 10.80
CA GLU A 76 2.64 2.30 10.59
C GLU A 76 2.37 1.38 9.40
N PHE A 77 1.36 0.52 9.52
CA PHE A 77 0.81 -0.25 8.41
C PHE A 77 -0.71 -0.25 8.53
N SER A 78 -1.37 0.52 7.67
CA SER A 78 -2.77 0.91 7.85
C SER A 78 -3.54 0.91 6.54
N LEU A 79 -4.87 0.78 6.63
CA LEU A 79 -5.79 1.19 5.59
C LEU A 79 -6.34 2.56 5.90
N TYR A 80 -6.33 3.45 4.91
CA TYR A 80 -6.89 4.78 4.98
C TYR A 80 -8.18 4.79 4.16
N HIS A 81 -9.25 5.30 4.75
CA HIS A 81 -10.51 5.58 4.07
C HIS A 81 -10.74 7.09 4.10
N ILE A 82 -10.63 7.70 2.93
CA ILE A 82 -10.80 9.13 2.71
C ILE A 82 -12.13 9.30 1.98
N ALA A 83 -13.11 9.90 2.64
CA ALA A 83 -14.40 10.20 2.02
C ALA A 83 -14.20 11.11 0.80
N GLU A 84 -15.07 11.01 -0.22
CA GLU A 84 -15.06 11.86 -1.41
C GLU A 84 -14.83 13.35 -1.07
N GLY A 85 -13.86 13.99 -1.76
CA GLY A 85 -13.47 15.39 -1.53
C GLY A 85 -12.84 15.67 -0.15
N GLY A 86 -12.70 14.65 0.68
CA GLY A 86 -11.98 14.70 1.95
C GLY A 86 -10.49 14.85 1.74
N SER A 87 -9.86 15.62 2.64
CA SER A 87 -8.42 15.85 2.58
C SER A 87 -7.74 15.43 3.89
N ILE A 88 -6.56 14.85 3.76
CA ILE A 88 -5.62 14.65 4.86
C ILE A 88 -4.85 15.97 5.01
N PRO A 89 -4.88 16.62 6.20
CA PRO A 89 -4.17 17.87 6.39
C PRO A 89 -2.70 17.76 6.01
N GLN A 90 -2.16 18.86 5.49
CA GLN A 90 -0.77 18.95 5.07
C GLN A 90 0.17 18.44 6.17
N HIS A 91 1.02 17.49 5.80
CA HIS A 91 1.95 16.83 6.71
C HIS A 91 3.29 16.63 6.03
N ASN A 92 4.30 16.32 6.85
CA ASN A 92 5.61 15.92 6.37
C ASN A 92 5.98 14.54 6.87
N HIS A 93 6.86 13.88 6.13
CA HIS A 93 7.38 12.56 6.47
C HIS A 93 8.80 12.66 7.01
N SER A 94 9.10 11.94 8.09
CA SER A 94 10.47 11.82 8.63
C SER A 94 11.21 10.57 8.15
N GLY A 95 10.52 9.69 7.41
CA GLY A 95 11.03 8.50 6.72
C GLY A 95 10.19 8.31 5.45
N ALA A 96 10.36 7.19 4.75
CA ALA A 96 9.55 6.93 3.57
C ALA A 96 8.08 6.66 3.91
N GLU A 97 7.17 7.07 3.02
CA GLU A 97 5.77 6.66 2.98
C GLU A 97 5.50 5.93 1.66
N MET A 98 4.92 4.74 1.75
CA MET A 98 4.45 3.97 0.61
C MET A 98 2.92 3.90 0.63
N THR A 99 2.30 4.20 -0.51
CA THR A 99 0.85 4.18 -0.66
C THR A 99 0.45 3.31 -1.84
N LEU A 100 -0.52 2.43 -1.64
CA LEU A 100 -1.17 1.67 -2.72
C LEU A 100 -2.67 2.01 -2.73
N VAL A 101 -3.16 2.54 -3.85
CA VAL A 101 -4.59 2.85 -3.99
C VAL A 101 -5.35 1.57 -4.34
N LEU A 102 -6.36 1.23 -3.53
CA LEU A 102 -7.21 0.05 -3.73
C LEU A 102 -8.54 0.38 -4.40
N GLN A 103 -9.11 1.55 -4.09
CA GLN A 103 -10.39 1.99 -4.62
C GLN A 103 -10.41 3.51 -4.76
N GLY A 104 -11.08 4.00 -5.81
CA GLY A 104 -11.21 5.42 -6.10
C GLY A 104 -9.85 6.01 -6.51
N GLY A 105 -9.51 7.14 -5.92
CA GLY A 105 -8.24 7.81 -6.13
C GLY A 105 -8.10 9.07 -5.27
N PHE A 106 -6.88 9.59 -5.21
CA PHE A 106 -6.60 10.87 -4.57
C PHE A 106 -5.65 11.70 -5.42
N SER A 107 -5.65 13.01 -5.21
CA SER A 107 -4.69 13.94 -5.78
C SER A 107 -3.87 14.61 -4.69
N ASP A 108 -2.65 14.99 -5.01
CA ASP A 108 -1.84 15.90 -4.21
C ASP A 108 -1.08 16.89 -5.11
N GLU A 109 -0.06 17.55 -4.57
CA GLU A 109 0.73 18.56 -5.26
C GLU A 109 1.46 18.05 -6.52
N ASN A 110 1.67 16.74 -6.65
CA ASN A 110 2.45 16.17 -7.74
C ASN A 110 1.59 15.55 -8.85
N ALA A 111 0.53 14.81 -8.50
CA ALA A 111 -0.28 14.09 -9.47
C ALA A 111 -1.66 13.67 -8.91
N GLU A 112 -2.45 13.06 -9.79
CA GLU A 112 -3.62 12.25 -9.43
C GLU A 112 -3.24 10.77 -9.47
N TYR A 113 -3.71 10.01 -8.49
CA TYR A 113 -3.42 8.59 -8.29
C TYR A 113 -4.74 7.82 -8.21
N HIS A 114 -4.83 6.73 -8.94
CA HIS A 114 -6.03 5.92 -9.12
C HIS A 114 -5.81 4.49 -8.61
N ALA A 115 -6.88 3.73 -8.45
CA ALA A 115 -6.81 2.33 -8.04
C ALA A 115 -5.77 1.53 -8.85
N GLY A 116 -4.85 0.88 -8.14
CA GLY A 116 -3.70 0.17 -8.70
C GLY A 116 -2.39 0.96 -8.67
N ASP A 117 -2.44 2.28 -8.54
CA ASP A 117 -1.24 3.11 -8.46
C ASP A 117 -0.52 2.89 -7.13
N PHE A 118 0.80 2.79 -7.23
CA PHE A 118 1.72 2.67 -6.12
C PHE A 118 2.66 3.87 -6.09
N VAL A 119 2.72 4.53 -4.94
CA VAL A 119 3.45 5.79 -4.76
C VAL A 119 4.42 5.63 -3.60
N ILE A 120 5.66 6.08 -3.80
CA ILE A 120 6.64 6.24 -2.73
C ILE A 120 6.91 7.73 -2.56
N ARG A 121 6.86 8.19 -1.31
CA ARG A 121 7.24 9.51 -0.85
C ARG A 121 8.47 9.38 0.03
N GLU A 122 9.43 10.28 -0.16
CA GLU A 122 10.69 10.25 0.57
C GLU A 122 10.62 11.16 1.82
N ALA A 123 11.59 10.97 2.71
CA ALA A 123 11.71 11.83 3.89
C ALA A 123 11.88 13.31 3.49
N GLY A 124 11.09 14.19 4.12
CA GLY A 124 11.09 15.62 3.84
C GLY A 124 10.03 16.08 2.83
N ASP A 125 9.36 15.15 2.13
CA ASP A 125 8.21 15.49 1.30
C ASP A 125 7.08 16.07 2.15
N VAL A 126 6.41 17.09 1.61
CA VAL A 126 5.26 17.75 2.22
C VAL A 126 4.11 17.68 1.24
N HIS A 127 2.99 17.10 1.67
CA HIS A 127 1.82 16.97 0.80
C HIS A 127 0.49 16.99 1.56
N ALA A 128 -0.60 17.20 0.82
CA ALA A 128 -1.96 17.23 1.33
C ALA A 128 -2.92 16.38 0.46
N PRO A 129 -2.92 15.05 0.63
CA PRO A 129 -3.76 14.14 -0.16
C PRO A 129 -5.24 14.49 -0.05
N THR A 130 -5.94 14.54 -1.18
CA THR A 130 -7.39 14.80 -1.26
C THR A 130 -8.06 13.77 -2.16
N ALA A 131 -9.09 13.09 -1.66
CA ALA A 131 -9.84 12.12 -2.46
C ALA A 131 -10.49 12.79 -3.67
N LEU A 132 -10.37 12.14 -4.84
CA LEU A 132 -10.93 12.63 -6.10
C LEU A 132 -12.48 12.71 -6.03
N PRO A 133 -13.13 13.58 -6.82
CA PRO A 133 -14.58 13.61 -6.92
C PRO A 133 -15.17 12.29 -7.44
N GLY A 134 -16.39 11.98 -7.03
CA GLY A 134 -17.18 10.85 -7.53
C GLY A 134 -17.04 9.54 -6.76
N SER A 135 -16.05 9.38 -5.89
CA SER A 135 -15.92 8.19 -5.04
C SER A 135 -15.02 8.40 -3.82
N ASP A 136 -15.26 7.64 -2.76
CA ASP A 136 -14.31 7.50 -1.66
C ASP A 136 -12.99 6.87 -2.13
N CYS A 137 -11.88 7.28 -1.51
CA CYS A 137 -10.57 6.68 -1.70
C CYS A 137 -10.25 5.70 -0.58
N ILE A 138 -9.85 4.47 -0.94
CA ILE A 138 -9.29 3.49 -0.02
C ILE A 138 -7.87 3.19 -0.46
N CYS A 139 -6.91 3.37 0.43
CA CYS A 139 -5.51 3.05 0.17
C CYS A 139 -4.85 2.37 1.35
N ILE A 140 -3.84 1.54 1.05
CA ILE A 140 -2.89 1.04 2.05
C ILE A 140 -1.81 2.11 2.21
N ALA A 141 -1.46 2.41 3.44
CA ALA A 141 -0.35 3.28 3.79
C ALA A 141 0.66 2.51 4.67
N VAL A 142 1.94 2.57 4.30
CA VAL A 142 3.06 2.09 5.11
C VAL A 142 4.00 3.26 5.35
N LEU A 143 4.27 3.58 6.62
CA LEU A 143 5.14 4.67 6.98
C LEU A 143 6.32 4.15 7.80
N GLU A 144 7.53 4.59 7.48
CA GLU A 144 8.74 4.30 8.28
C GLU A 144 8.81 5.12 9.56
N SER A 145 8.09 6.24 9.64
CA SER A 145 8.04 7.12 10.81
C SER A 145 6.63 7.68 11.01
N PRO A 146 6.19 7.94 12.26
CA PRO A 146 4.86 8.47 12.52
C PRO A 146 4.61 9.82 11.83
N LEU A 147 3.38 10.03 11.35
CA LEU A 147 2.97 11.28 10.71
C LEU A 147 3.23 12.52 11.58
N ARG A 148 3.81 13.55 10.96
CA ARG A 148 4.05 14.86 11.57
C ARG A 148 3.31 15.94 10.79
N PHE A 149 2.24 16.47 11.39
CA PHE A 149 1.50 17.58 10.79
C PHE A 149 2.28 18.89 10.89
N THR A 150 2.32 19.64 9.79
CA THR A 150 3.11 20.88 9.69
C THR A 150 2.45 22.06 10.40
N ARG A 151 1.10 22.07 10.50
CA ARG A 151 0.36 23.17 11.14
C ARG A 151 0.08 22.90 12.61
N TRP A 152 0.29 23.91 13.45
CA TRP A 152 0.17 23.80 14.91
C TRP A 152 -1.22 23.35 15.39
N HIS A 153 -2.29 23.79 14.73
CA HIS A 153 -3.66 23.38 15.03
C HIS A 153 -4.07 22.04 14.40
N HIS A 154 -3.17 21.34 13.71
CA HIS A 154 -3.37 19.95 13.29
C HIS A 154 -2.49 18.99 14.10
N ARG A 155 -1.49 19.48 14.86
CA ARG A 155 -0.68 18.67 15.77
C ARG A 155 -1.48 17.96 16.88
N TRP A 156 -2.69 18.42 17.21
CA TRP A 156 -3.56 17.70 18.15
C TRP A 156 -4.15 16.41 17.57
N LEU A 157 -4.05 16.18 16.26
CA LEU A 157 -4.37 14.90 15.63
C LEU A 157 -3.24 13.87 15.81
N SER A 158 -2.01 14.33 16.09
CA SER A 158 -0.84 13.47 16.26
C SER A 158 -1.02 12.37 17.31
N PRO A 159 -1.62 12.61 18.50
CA PRO A 159 -1.92 11.55 19.45
C PRO A 159 -2.77 10.44 18.83
N LEU A 160 -3.81 10.76 18.06
CA LEU A 160 -4.72 9.76 17.47
C LEU A 160 -4.06 8.89 16.39
N LEU A 161 -3.00 9.40 15.75
CA LEU A 161 -2.17 8.67 14.78
C LEU A 161 -0.96 7.99 15.41
N GLN A 162 -0.52 8.47 16.58
CA GLN A 162 0.55 7.89 17.39
C GLN A 162 0.05 6.82 18.36
N LEU A 163 -1.26 6.54 18.43
CA LEU A 163 -1.82 5.45 19.22
C LEU A 163 -1.46 4.09 18.59
N ARG A 164 -0.21 3.67 18.79
CA ARG A 164 0.24 2.27 18.66
C ARG A 164 0.06 1.53 19.99
N ALA A 165 -0.16 0.23 19.83
CA ALA A 165 0.10 -0.85 20.78
C ALA A 165 -0.69 -0.82 22.09
N GLY A 166 -1.88 -1.44 22.04
CA GLY A 166 -2.30 -2.37 23.09
C GLY A 166 -2.16 -3.78 22.54
#